data_AF-A0A932I7L7-F1
#
_entry.id   AF-A0A932I7L7-F1
#
_cell.length_a   1.000
_cell.length_b   1.000
_cell.length_c   1.000
_cell.angle_alpha   90.00
_cell.angle_beta   90.00
_cell.angle_gamma   90.00
#
_symmetry.space_group_name_H-M   'P 1'
#
loop_
_entity.id
_entity.type
_entity.pdbx_description
1 polymer ?
#
loop_
_entity_poly.entity_id
_entity_poly.type
_entity_poly.pdbx_seq_one_letter_code
_entity_poly.pdbx_strand_id
1 'polypeptide(L)' 'LSVTAYGLGGYWTTGGITYAEEAKSFFGLEEQDKLLGFFYIGHIAVPSKGATRSPLEEKVKWINE' A
#
# COMPACT_ATOMS: atom_id res chain seq x y z
N LEU A 1 5.72 -7.83 -0.01
CA LEU A 1 6.35 -8.98 -0.71
C LEU A 1 6.10 -10.32 -0.01
N SER A 2 5.99 -10.38 1.33
CA SER A 2 5.76 -11.64 2.05
C SER A 2 4.56 -12.44 1.55
N VAL A 3 3.41 -11.79 1.34
CA VAL A 3 2.20 -12.45 0.78
C VAL A 3 2.47 -13.09 -0.58
N THR A 4 3.18 -12.39 -1.46
CA THR A 4 3.62 -12.93 -2.76
C THR A 4 4.54 -14.14 -2.59
N ALA A 5 5.43 -14.14 -1.60
CA ALA A 5 6.31 -15.27 -1.32
C ALA A 5 5.54 -16.53 -0.90
N TYR A 6 4.34 -16.36 -0.32
CA TYR A 6 3.41 -17.46 -0.01
C TYR A 6 2.44 -17.79 -1.17
N GLY A 7 2.65 -17.23 -2.37
CA GLY A 7 1.78 -17.48 -3.53
C GLY A 7 0.42 -16.80 -3.46
N LEU A 8 0.26 -15.79 -2.59
CA LEU A 8 -0.98 -15.04 -2.40
C LEU A 8 -0.88 -13.64 -3.05
N GLY A 9 -2.04 -13.05 -3.32
CA GLY A 9 -2.20 -11.67 -3.77
C GLY A 9 -2.35 -10.70 -2.60
N GLY A 10 -1.75 -9.52 -2.73
CA GLY A 10 -1.92 -8.41 -1.79
C GLY A 10 -2.42 -7.16 -2.50
N TYR A 11 -3.43 -6.49 -1.93
CA TYR A 11 -3.95 -5.22 -2.41
C TYR A 11 -3.98 -4.19 -1.28
N TRP A 12 -3.25 -3.08 -1.45
CA TRP A 12 -3.25 -1.94 -0.54
C TRP A 12 -4.14 -0.84 -1.10
N THR A 13 -5.08 -0.34 -0.30
CA THR A 13 -5.86 0.88 -0.59
C THR A 13 -5.91 1.84 0.59
N THR A 14 -6.02 3.13 0.31
CA THR A 14 -6.07 4.20 1.32
C THR A 14 -7.25 5.14 1.11
N GLY A 15 -8.36 4.67 0.54
CA GLY A 15 -9.53 5.50 0.28
C GLY A 15 -10.43 5.73 1.51
N GLY A 16 -11.29 6.74 1.42
CA GLY A 16 -12.47 6.93 2.28
C GLY A 16 -12.16 6.90 3.78
N ILE A 17 -12.70 5.88 4.46
CA ILE A 17 -12.62 5.70 5.92
C ILE A 17 -11.19 5.69 6.47
N THR A 18 -10.18 5.43 5.64
CA THR A 18 -8.76 5.51 6.01
C THR A 18 -8.40 6.85 6.65
N TYR A 19 -9.04 7.95 6.23
CA TYR A 19 -8.76 9.30 6.70
C TYR A 19 -9.79 9.85 7.70
N ALA A 20 -10.79 9.05 8.10
CA ALA A 20 -11.75 9.45 9.12
C ALA A 20 -11.11 9.25 10.50
N GLU A 21 -10.92 10.34 11.24
CA GLU A 21 -10.36 10.29 12.60
C GLU A 21 -11.24 9.47 13.54
N GLU A 22 -12.56 9.51 13.33
CA GLU A 22 -13.54 8.74 14.10
C GLU A 22 -13.36 7.24 13.92
N ALA A 23 -12.83 6.80 12.78
CA ALA A 23 -12.59 5.39 12.50
C ALA A 23 -11.46 4.80 13.37
N LYS A 24 -10.55 5.62 13.90
CA LYS A 24 -9.48 5.16 14.80
C LYS A 24 -10.07 4.39 15.99
N SER A 25 -11.11 4.93 16.60
CA SER A 25 -11.78 4.32 17.75
C SER A 25 -12.35 2.93 17.43
N PHE A 26 -12.91 2.74 16.23
CA PHE A 26 -13.44 1.46 15.77
C PHE A 26 -12.35 0.40 15.63
N PHE A 27 -11.15 0.79 15.21
CA PHE A 27 -10.01 -0.10 15.06
C PHE A 27 -9.13 -0.20 16.30
N GLY A 28 -9.52 0.43 17.41
CA GLY A 28 -8.74 0.42 18.67
C GLY A 28 -7.43 1.21 18.59
N LEU A 29 -7.37 2.21 17.72
CA LEU A 29 -6.23 3.10 17.56
C LEU A 29 -6.36 4.32 18.49
N GLU A 30 -5.24 4.76 19.05
CA GLU A 30 -5.15 5.95 19.90
C GLU A 30 -5.04 7.24 19.09
N GLU A 31 -5.06 8.39 19.75
CA GLU A 31 -5.01 9.71 19.10
C GLU A 31 -3.75 9.88 18.22
N GLN A 32 -2.61 9.42 18.71
CA GLN A 32 -1.32 9.51 18.02
C GLN A 32 -1.13 8.45 16.93
N ASP A 33 -1.97 7.41 16.91
CA ASP A 33 -1.91 6.38 15.88
C ASP A 33 -2.45 6.90 14.55
N LYS A 34 -2.00 6.28 13.46
CA LYS A 34 -2.46 6.62 12.11
C LYS A 34 -2.95 5.37 11.38
N LEU A 35 -4.21 5.40 10.98
CA LEU A 35 -4.75 4.41 10.04
C LEU A 35 -4.14 4.66 8.66
N LEU A 36 -3.29 3.73 8.19
CA LEU A 36 -2.58 3.87 6.91
C LEU A 36 -3.33 3.28 5.71
N GLY A 37 -4.40 2.52 5.96
CA GLY A 37 -5.23 1.92 4.93
C GLY A 37 -5.55 0.46 5.22
N PHE A 38 -6.04 -0.21 4.18
CA PHE A 38 -6.48 -1.60 4.24
C PHE A 38 -5.61 -2.44 3.34
N PHE A 39 -5.07 -3.52 3.90
CA PHE A 39 -4.26 -4.49 3.17
C PHE A 39 -5.04 -5.81 3.03
N TYR A 40 -5.62 -6.01 1.86
CA TYR A 40 -6.38 -7.23 1.53
C TYR A 40 -5.42 -8.33 1.07
N ILE A 41 -5.69 -9.55 1.53
CA ILE A 41 -4.92 -10.76 1.20
C ILE A 41 -5.88 -11.81 0.64
N GLY A 42 -5.49 -12.50 -0.43
CA GLY A 42 -6.30 -13.60 -0.97
C GLY A 42 -5.63 -14.41 -2.07
N HIS A 43 -6.31 -15.48 -2.49
CA HIS A 43 -5.90 -16.25 -3.67
C HIS A 43 -6.14 -15.45 -4.95
N ILE A 44 -5.16 -15.49 -5.85
CA ILE A 44 -5.17 -14.72 -7.08
C ILE A 44 -6.01 -15.46 -8.12
N ALA A 45 -7.22 -14.97 -8.40
CA ALA A 45 -8.04 -15.49 -9.50
C ALA A 45 -7.54 -14.98 -10.86
N VAL A 46 -7.12 -13.70 -10.91
CA VAL A 46 -6.62 -13.03 -12.12
C VAL A 46 -5.30 -12.32 -11.80
N PRO A 47 -4.20 -12.62 -12.49
CA PRO A 47 -2.93 -11.93 -12.30
C PRO A 47 -3.02 -10.43 -12.61
N SER A 48 -2.30 -9.62 -11.83
CA SER A 48 -2.17 -8.19 -12.10
C SER A 48 -1.44 -7.94 -13.43
N LYS A 49 -1.86 -6.89 -14.15
CA LYS A 49 -1.12 -6.43 -15.34
C LYS A 49 0.26 -5.90 -14.94
N GLY A 50 1.22 -6.02 -15.85
CA GLY A 50 2.53 -5.39 -15.71
C GLY A 50 2.38 -3.88 -15.54
N ALA A 51 3.21 -3.30 -14.66
CA ALA A 51 3.09 -1.90 -14.32
C ALA A 51 4.03 -1.05 -15.20
N THR A 52 3.53 0.06 -15.74
CA THR A 52 4.36 1.02 -16.48
C THR A 52 5.15 1.88 -15.49
N ARG A 53 6.44 2.10 -15.77
CA ARG A 53 7.32 2.95 -14.97
C ARG A 53 8.02 3.94 -15.88
N SER A 54 8.09 5.20 -15.45
CA SER A 54 8.95 6.20 -16.09
C SER A 54 10.43 5.82 -15.91
N PRO A 55 11.32 6.23 -16.83
CA PRO A 55 12.76 6.12 -16.67
C PRO A 55 13.27 6.65 -15.33
N LEU A 56 14.36 6.07 -14.83
CA LEU A 56 14.95 6.40 -13.54
C LEU A 56 15.49 7.84 -13.53
N GLU A 57 16.07 8.25 -14.65
CA GLU A 57 16.74 9.52 -14.89
C GLU A 57 15.79 10.71 -14.74
N GLU A 58 14.49 10.51 -14.97
CA GLU A 58 13.48 11.54 -14.77
C GLU A 58 13.20 11.83 -13.29
N LYS A 59 13.58 10.92 -12.38
CA LYS A 59 13.23 10.99 -10.95
C LYS A 59 14.45 11.02 -10.04
N VAL A 60 15.66 10.79 -10.57
CA VAL A 60 16.90 10.68 -9.80
C VAL A 60 17.90 11.73 -10.26
N LYS A 61 18.42 12.49 -9.30
CA LYS A 61 19.57 13.39 -9.48
C LYS A 61 20.75 12.82 -8.70
N TRP A 62 21.80 12.44 -9.42
CA TRP A 62 23.07 12.05 -8.82
C TRP A 62 23.88 13.29 -8.47
N ILE A 63 24.53 13.29 -7.30
CA ILE A 63 25.49 14.33 -6.91
C ILE A 63 26.88 13.69 -6.95
N ASN A 64 27.72 14.20 -7.84
CA ASN A 64 29.14 13.87 -7.90
C ASN A 64 29.92 15.06 -7.35
N GLU A 65 31.04 14.79 -6.67
CA GLU A 65 31.95 15.80 -6.10
C GLU A 65 32.52 16.77 -7.15
#